data_AF-A0A7V9KN89-F1
#
_entry.id   AF-A0A7V9KN89-F1
#
_cell.length_a   1.000
_cell.length_b   1.000
_cell.length_c   1.000
_cell.angle_alpha   90.00
_cell.angle_beta   90.00
_cell.angle_gamma   90.00
#
_symmetry.space_group_name_H-M   'P 1'
#
loop_
_entity.id
_entity.type
_entity.pdbx_description
1 polymer ?
#
loop_
_entity_poly.entity_id
_entity_poly.type
_entity_poly.pdbx_seq_one_letter_code
_entity_poly.pdbx_strand_id
1 'polypeptide(L)'
;MNRPTIVAVGGFASDVGKTTLMCRILESLPGWEAIKTTRGHYRSCGKDPHACCVSHLLGDEPVVRSGREQTYDDGKDTGRYWDAGARNVHWMIATEHQVEKGIHQALDRVRSDGVIIEGNSFTQFVDVDYLIMVARRNNTKIKGSARRALSKASVLYLWGGPEPDGDIIQSFSKWAKSCELGHLVDSLQIYTPESLPRLLADLRKVVSPVSV
;
A
#
# COMPACT_ATOMS: atom_id res chain seq x y z
N MET A 1 22.69 1.84 11.59
CA MET A 1 21.89 2.44 10.51
C MET A 1 20.56 2.84 11.11
N ASN A 2 20.08 4.06 10.84
CA ASN A 2 18.76 4.48 11.33
C ASN A 2 17.67 3.71 10.56
N ARG A 3 16.58 3.38 11.25
CA ARG A 3 15.36 2.83 10.61
C ARG A 3 14.88 3.85 9.56
N PRO A 4 14.53 3.41 8.33
CA PRO A 4 13.92 4.30 7.36
C PRO A 4 12.52 4.71 7.83
N THR A 5 12.06 5.89 7.44
CA THR A 5 10.65 6.29 7.57
C THR A 5 9.79 5.38 6.69
N ILE A 6 8.74 4.77 7.25
CA ILE A 6 7.90 3.78 6.61
C ILE A 6 6.50 4.36 6.38
N VAL A 7 6.17 4.58 5.10
CA VAL A 7 4.81 4.91 4.67
C VAL A 7 4.15 3.68 4.07
N ALA A 8 2.99 3.31 4.59
CA ALA A 8 2.23 2.16 4.13
C ALA A 8 1.03 2.60 3.28
N VAL A 9 0.82 1.92 2.14
CA VAL A 9 -0.39 2.06 1.32
C VAL A 9 -1.13 0.73 1.31
N GLY A 10 -2.13 0.66 2.18
CA GLY A 10 -3.07 -0.47 2.25
C GLY A 10 -4.31 -0.23 1.40
N GLY A 11 -5.22 -1.19 1.36
CA GLY A 11 -6.51 -0.99 0.72
C GLY A 11 -7.54 -2.08 0.96
N PHE A 12 -8.81 -1.71 0.80
CA PHE A 12 -9.95 -2.51 1.21
C PHE A 12 -10.06 -3.82 0.40
N ALA A 13 -9.70 -3.75 -0.89
CA ALA A 13 -9.69 -4.88 -1.80
C ALA A 13 -8.55 -4.79 -2.83
N SER A 14 -8.54 -5.74 -3.77
CA SER A 14 -7.74 -5.59 -5.00
C SER A 14 -8.35 -4.49 -5.87
N ASP A 15 -7.54 -3.85 -6.72
CA ASP A 15 -7.98 -2.89 -7.76
C ASP A 15 -8.77 -1.68 -7.24
N VAL A 16 -8.45 -1.26 -6.01
CA VAL A 16 -9.01 -0.06 -5.35
C VAL A 16 -8.23 1.21 -5.61
N GLY A 17 -7.08 1.16 -6.31
CA GLY A 17 -6.27 2.33 -6.65
C GLY A 17 -4.95 2.50 -5.88
N LYS A 18 -4.53 1.51 -5.07
CA LYS A 18 -3.27 1.53 -4.31
C LYS A 18 -2.05 1.87 -5.15
N THR A 19 -1.81 1.10 -6.23
CA THR A 19 -0.66 1.31 -7.12
C THR A 19 -0.63 2.73 -7.67
N THR A 20 -1.79 3.26 -8.05
CA THR A 20 -1.89 4.63 -8.58
C THR A 20 -1.56 5.66 -7.52
N LEU A 21 -2.11 5.54 -6.30
CA LEU A 21 -1.76 6.43 -5.21
C LEU A 21 -0.27 6.33 -4.87
N MET A 22 0.28 5.12 -4.83
CA MET A 22 1.70 4.89 -4.55
C MET A 22 2.61 5.59 -5.57
N CYS A 23 2.27 5.54 -6.87
CA CYS A 23 3.00 6.27 -7.90
C CYS A 23 2.96 7.79 -7.65
N ARG A 24 1.79 8.34 -7.31
CA ARG A 24 1.65 9.78 -6.99
C ARG A 24 2.47 10.21 -5.78
N ILE A 25 2.60 9.34 -4.78
CA ILE A 25 3.42 9.62 -3.61
C ILE A 25 4.92 9.55 -3.98
N LEU A 26 5.35 8.53 -4.73
CA LEU A 26 6.74 8.39 -5.21
C LEU A 26 7.17 9.60 -6.04
N GLU A 27 6.33 10.05 -6.99
CA GLU A 27 6.54 11.27 -7.78
C GLU A 27 6.80 12.50 -6.89
N SER A 28 6.25 12.49 -5.67
CA SER A 28 6.30 13.60 -4.72
C SER A 28 7.44 13.51 -3.69
N LEU A 29 8.12 12.36 -3.61
CA LEU A 29 9.15 11.99 -2.62
C LEU A 29 10.41 11.44 -3.33
N PRO A 30 11.22 12.30 -3.96
CA PRO A 30 12.40 11.85 -4.70
C PRO A 30 13.40 11.16 -3.78
N GLY A 31 14.04 10.10 -4.29
CA GLY A 31 15.06 9.33 -3.57
C GLY A 31 14.51 8.24 -2.64
N TRP A 32 13.20 8.15 -2.47
CA TRP A 32 12.56 7.09 -1.68
C TRP A 32 12.55 5.75 -2.42
N GLU A 33 12.58 4.66 -1.65
CA GLU A 33 12.49 3.30 -2.16
C GLU A 33 11.05 2.77 -2.02
N ALA A 34 10.74 1.69 -2.73
CA ALA A 34 9.41 1.08 -2.75
C ALA A 34 9.46 -0.41 -2.43
N ILE A 35 8.49 -0.90 -1.66
CA ILE A 35 8.28 -2.34 -1.42
C ILE A 35 6.90 -2.74 -1.91
N LYS A 36 6.84 -3.64 -2.89
CA LYS A 36 5.61 -4.36 -3.22
C LYS A 36 5.52 -5.60 -2.34
N THR A 37 4.42 -5.74 -1.60
CA THR A 37 4.08 -7.04 -1.00
C THR A 37 3.11 -7.82 -1.88
N THR A 38 3.45 -9.07 -2.15
CA THR A 38 2.56 -10.05 -2.78
C THR A 38 2.43 -11.26 -1.88
N ARG A 39 1.23 -11.47 -1.36
CA ARG A 39 0.92 -12.67 -0.59
C ARG A 39 0.33 -13.73 -1.51
N GLY A 40 1.11 -14.77 -1.78
CA GLY A 40 0.71 -15.90 -2.61
C GLY A 40 -0.10 -16.93 -1.83
N HIS A 41 -0.88 -17.73 -2.56
CA HIS A 41 -1.52 -18.93 -2.04
C HIS A 41 -1.10 -20.11 -2.92
N TYR A 42 -0.73 -21.24 -2.30
CA TYR A 42 -0.41 -22.46 -3.03
C TYR A 42 -1.66 -22.93 -3.79
N ARG A 43 -1.58 -22.94 -5.13
CA ARG A 43 -2.56 -23.58 -6.04
C ARG A 43 -4.05 -23.29 -5.77
N SER A 44 -4.40 -22.11 -5.25
CA SER A 44 -5.81 -21.75 -4.97
C SER A 44 -6.30 -20.53 -5.76
N CYS A 45 -5.45 -19.97 -6.62
CA CYS A 45 -5.69 -18.66 -7.24
C CYS A 45 -6.78 -18.73 -8.33
N GLY A 46 -7.03 -19.91 -8.91
CA GLY A 46 -8.09 -20.19 -9.91
C GLY A 46 -8.02 -19.35 -11.20
N LYS A 47 -7.11 -18.38 -11.22
CA LYS A 47 -6.80 -17.48 -12.30
C LYS A 47 -5.69 -18.09 -13.14
N ASP A 48 -5.64 -17.67 -14.40
CA ASP A 48 -4.59 -18.05 -15.34
C ASP A 48 -3.21 -17.95 -14.67
N PRO A 49 -2.45 -19.07 -14.59
CA PRO A 49 -1.10 -19.11 -14.06
C PRO A 49 -0.17 -18.05 -14.69
N HIS A 50 -0.41 -17.69 -15.96
CA HIS A 50 0.34 -16.67 -16.68
C HIS A 50 -0.10 -15.23 -16.34
N ALA A 51 -1.30 -15.04 -15.80
CA ALA A 51 -1.84 -13.72 -15.50
C ALA A 51 -1.77 -13.32 -14.01
N CYS A 52 -1.68 -14.28 -13.07
CA CYS A 52 -1.87 -13.97 -11.65
C CYS A 52 -1.00 -14.73 -10.64
N CYS A 53 -0.49 -15.93 -10.94
CA CYS A 53 0.01 -16.77 -9.85
C CYS A 53 1.55 -16.67 -9.71
N VAL A 54 2.02 -15.93 -8.69
CA VAL A 54 3.40 -16.01 -8.14
C VAL A 54 3.68 -17.36 -7.46
N SER A 55 2.83 -18.37 -7.68
CA SER A 55 2.92 -19.67 -7.02
C SER A 55 4.22 -20.40 -7.33
N HIS A 56 4.79 -20.19 -8.52
CA HIS A 56 6.09 -20.74 -8.90
C HIS A 56 7.27 -20.07 -8.16
N LEU A 57 7.02 -18.93 -7.50
CA LEU A 57 7.98 -18.20 -6.67
C LEU A 57 7.78 -18.48 -5.18
N LEU A 58 6.79 -19.29 -4.80
CA LEU A 58 6.59 -19.71 -3.41
C LEU A 58 7.46 -20.93 -3.13
N GLY A 59 8.11 -20.91 -1.97
CA GLY A 59 8.83 -22.03 -1.39
C GLY A 59 8.72 -22.00 0.13
N ASP A 60 9.61 -22.69 0.82
CA ASP A 60 9.65 -22.73 2.30
C ASP A 60 10.04 -21.39 2.92
N GLU A 61 10.72 -20.54 2.16
CA GLU A 61 11.18 -19.20 2.56
C GLU A 61 10.51 -18.09 1.73
N PRO A 62 10.31 -16.88 2.29
CA PRO A 62 9.87 -15.75 1.50
C PRO A 62 10.94 -15.37 0.48
N VAL A 63 10.51 -14.88 -0.67
CA VAL A 63 11.38 -14.38 -1.72
C VAL A 63 11.35 -12.86 -1.69
N VAL A 64 12.52 -12.24 -1.62
CA VAL A 64 12.67 -10.80 -1.86
C VAL A 64 13.56 -10.61 -3.09
N ARG A 65 13.03 -9.93 -4.10
CA ARG A 65 13.78 -9.45 -5.28
C ARG A 65 14.03 -7.96 -5.14
N SER A 66 15.13 -7.46 -5.68
CA SER A 66 15.49 -6.04 -5.56
C SER A 66 16.28 -5.60 -6.78
N GLY A 67 16.23 -4.31 -7.11
CA GLY A 67 16.91 -3.76 -8.28
C GLY A 67 16.09 -3.92 -9.57
N ARG A 68 16.35 -3.03 -10.52
CA ARG A 68 15.53 -2.86 -11.72
C ARG A 68 15.45 -4.13 -12.56
N GLU A 69 16.58 -4.82 -12.75
CA GLU A 69 16.65 -6.07 -13.53
C GLU A 69 15.71 -7.17 -13.04
N GLN A 70 15.45 -7.24 -11.72
CA GLN A 70 14.63 -8.30 -11.13
C GLN A 70 13.18 -7.90 -10.87
N THR A 71 12.88 -6.60 -10.92
CA THR A 71 11.60 -6.04 -10.44
C THR A 71 10.90 -5.14 -11.45
N TYR A 72 11.55 -4.77 -12.55
CA TYR A 72 10.91 -4.02 -13.62
C TYR A 72 10.18 -4.97 -14.57
N ASP A 73 8.89 -4.73 -14.76
CA ASP A 73 8.05 -5.37 -15.78
C ASP A 73 7.00 -4.34 -16.22
N ASP A 74 6.91 -4.09 -17.53
CA ASP A 74 6.08 -3.02 -18.09
C ASP A 74 4.60 -3.26 -17.77
N GLY A 75 3.91 -2.19 -17.39
CA GLY A 75 2.50 -2.23 -16.98
C GLY A 75 2.21 -2.97 -15.66
N LYS A 76 3.20 -3.59 -14.99
CA LYS A 76 3.02 -4.20 -13.66
C LYS A 76 3.24 -3.18 -12.54
N ASP A 77 2.75 -3.51 -11.35
CA ASP A 77 2.86 -2.63 -10.17
C ASP A 77 4.30 -2.18 -9.90
N THR A 78 5.26 -3.11 -9.90
CA THR A 78 6.67 -2.80 -9.63
C THR A 78 7.36 -2.01 -10.74
N GLY A 79 7.00 -2.23 -12.01
CA GLY A 79 7.44 -1.39 -13.13
C GLY A 79 6.94 0.04 -12.99
N ARG A 80 5.65 0.20 -12.65
CA ARG A 80 5.05 1.52 -12.40
C ARG A 80 5.72 2.27 -11.24
N TYR A 81 6.22 1.58 -10.22
CA TYR A 81 6.98 2.23 -9.13
C TYR A 81 8.32 2.78 -9.63
N TRP A 82 9.02 2.04 -10.49
CA TRP A 82 10.23 2.53 -11.14
C TRP A 82 9.95 3.75 -12.02
N ASP A 83 8.90 3.69 -12.85
CA ASP A 83 8.52 4.79 -13.74
C ASP A 83 8.08 6.04 -12.96
N ALA A 84 7.52 5.86 -11.77
CA ALA A 84 7.15 6.94 -10.85
C ALA A 84 8.35 7.53 -10.07
N GLY A 85 9.57 7.03 -10.29
CA GLY A 85 10.79 7.59 -9.71
C GLY A 85 11.27 6.95 -8.41
N ALA A 86 10.82 5.74 -8.07
CA ALA A 86 11.41 5.00 -6.95
C ALA A 86 12.91 4.79 -7.17
N ARG A 87 13.73 5.12 -6.16
CA ARG A 87 15.19 4.94 -6.20
C ARG A 87 15.57 3.46 -6.35
N ASN A 88 14.82 2.60 -5.67
CA ASN A 88 14.90 1.16 -5.78
C ASN A 88 13.51 0.55 -5.51
N VAL A 89 13.28 -0.63 -6.07
CA VAL A 89 12.06 -1.40 -5.82
C VAL A 89 12.44 -2.77 -5.27
N HIS A 90 11.81 -3.15 -4.16
CA HIS A 90 11.87 -4.47 -3.59
C HIS A 90 10.52 -5.17 -3.78
N TRP A 91 10.54 -6.40 -4.27
CA TRP A 91 9.35 -7.20 -4.41
C TRP A 91 9.42 -8.37 -3.43
N MET A 92 8.61 -8.29 -2.38
CA MET A 92 8.44 -9.35 -1.40
C MET A 92 7.30 -10.27 -1.83
N ILE A 93 7.58 -11.56 -1.91
CA ILE A 93 6.65 -12.63 -2.22
C ILE A 93 6.68 -13.62 -1.06
N ALA A 94 5.52 -13.88 -0.47
CA ALA A 94 5.42 -14.71 0.73
C ALA A 94 4.08 -15.45 0.78
N THR A 95 4.04 -16.59 1.45
CA THR A 95 2.80 -17.17 1.97
C THR A 95 2.29 -16.39 3.19
N GLU A 96 1.15 -16.76 3.75
CA GLU A 96 0.59 -16.08 4.93
C GLU A 96 1.48 -16.14 6.18
N HIS A 97 2.10 -17.29 6.45
CA HIS A 97 2.98 -17.46 7.62
C HIS A 97 4.37 -16.85 7.41
N GLN A 98 4.74 -16.51 6.18
CA GLN A 98 6.03 -15.92 5.83
C GLN A 98 6.03 -14.39 5.83
N VAL A 99 4.87 -13.73 5.97
CA VAL A 99 4.78 -12.27 5.80
C VAL A 99 5.69 -11.51 6.74
N GLU A 100 5.79 -11.89 8.02
CA GLU A 100 6.65 -11.25 9.01
C GLU A 100 8.13 -11.34 8.62
N LYS A 101 8.61 -12.56 8.37
CA LYS A 101 10.00 -12.79 7.92
C LYS A 101 10.29 -12.06 6.61
N GLY A 102 9.37 -12.13 5.65
CA GLY A 102 9.52 -11.52 4.33
C GLY A 102 9.60 -9.99 4.39
N ILE A 103 8.77 -9.33 5.19
CA ILE A 103 8.81 -7.88 5.29
C ILE A 103 10.08 -7.39 5.98
N HIS A 104 10.56 -8.08 7.03
CA HIS A 104 11.83 -7.73 7.67
C HIS A 104 13.01 -7.89 6.70
N GLN A 105 13.06 -8.98 5.94
CA GLN A 105 14.09 -9.16 4.90
C GLN A 105 14.05 -8.08 3.80
N ALA A 106 12.86 -7.58 3.45
CA ALA A 106 12.73 -6.50 2.48
C ALA A 106 13.19 -5.16 3.06
N LEU A 107 12.85 -4.87 4.32
CA LEU A 107 13.27 -3.67 5.03
C LEU A 107 14.79 -3.62 5.26
N ASP A 108 15.44 -4.75 5.55
CA ASP A 108 16.89 -4.83 5.72
C ASP A 108 17.69 -4.44 4.46
N ARG A 109 17.02 -4.50 3.29
CA ARG A 109 17.59 -4.12 1.99
C ARG A 109 17.37 -2.66 1.64
N VAL A 110 16.51 -1.95 2.38
CA VAL A 110 16.26 -0.52 2.16
C VAL A 110 17.52 0.27 2.51
N ARG A 111 17.91 1.19 1.62
CA ARG A 111 19.10 2.04 1.82
C ARG A 111 18.81 3.54 1.81
N SER A 112 17.60 3.94 1.44
CA SER A 112 17.12 5.32 1.55
C SER A 112 16.63 5.65 2.96
N ASP A 113 16.50 6.95 3.26
CA ASP A 113 15.93 7.42 4.52
C ASP A 113 14.42 7.16 4.65
N GLY A 114 13.75 6.82 3.55
CA GLY A 114 12.32 6.51 3.53
C GLY A 114 11.93 5.47 2.49
N VAL A 115 10.87 4.72 2.81
CA VAL A 115 10.31 3.66 1.97
C VAL A 115 8.79 3.68 1.96
N ILE A 116 8.19 3.43 0.79
CA ILE A 116 6.74 3.26 0.64
C ILE A 116 6.42 1.79 0.40
N ILE A 117 5.50 1.23 1.18
CA ILE A 117 5.17 -0.20 1.14
C ILE A 117 3.71 -0.40 0.74
N GLU A 118 3.46 -1.07 -0.38
CA GLU A 118 2.09 -1.48 -0.74
C GLU A 118 1.73 -2.82 -0.10
N GLY A 119 0.69 -2.83 0.72
CA GLY A 119 0.15 -4.04 1.33
C GLY A 119 -0.67 -3.80 2.59
N ASN A 120 -1.48 -4.79 2.97
CA ASN A 120 -2.17 -4.77 4.26
C ASN A 120 -1.48 -5.68 5.27
N SER A 121 -1.12 -6.90 4.85
CA SER A 121 -0.81 -8.00 5.77
C SER A 121 0.44 -7.75 6.61
N PHE A 122 1.38 -6.93 6.14
CA PHE A 122 2.61 -6.65 6.88
C PHE A 122 2.40 -5.68 8.05
N THR A 123 1.33 -4.89 8.03
CA THR A 123 1.05 -3.85 9.05
C THR A 123 0.79 -4.41 10.45
N GLN A 124 0.60 -5.73 10.59
CA GLN A 124 0.51 -6.38 11.90
C GLN A 124 1.89 -6.66 12.54
N PHE A 125 2.96 -6.65 11.75
CA PHE A 125 4.32 -7.00 12.17
C PHE A 125 5.28 -5.82 12.19
N VAL A 126 4.98 -4.77 11.43
CA VAL A 126 5.83 -3.57 11.31
C VAL A 126 5.06 -2.36 11.82
N ASP A 127 5.70 -1.59 12.68
CA ASP A 127 5.21 -0.26 13.06
C ASP A 127 5.52 0.74 11.95
N VAL A 128 4.51 1.43 11.45
CA VAL A 128 4.61 2.32 10.27
C VAL A 128 4.36 3.75 10.71
N ASP A 129 5.12 4.69 10.17
CA ASP A 129 5.03 6.10 10.57
C ASP A 129 3.77 6.76 10.00
N TYR A 130 3.27 6.24 8.87
CA TYR A 130 2.04 6.69 8.27
C TYR A 130 1.36 5.59 7.45
N LEU A 131 0.07 5.30 7.72
CA LEU A 131 -0.71 4.30 6.99
C LEU A 131 -1.89 4.94 6.28
N ILE A 132 -1.88 4.86 4.94
CA ILE A 132 -2.98 5.29 4.08
C ILE A 132 -3.78 4.06 3.66
N MET A 133 -5.05 4.03 4.04
CA MET A 133 -5.96 2.98 3.60
C MET A 133 -6.77 3.43 2.38
N VAL A 134 -6.63 2.70 1.27
CA VAL A 134 -7.36 3.02 0.03
C VAL A 134 -8.67 2.24 -0.06
N ALA A 135 -9.78 2.96 -0.25
CA ALA A 135 -11.07 2.38 -0.58
C ALA A 135 -11.52 2.88 -1.96
N ARG A 136 -12.36 2.10 -2.65
CA ARG A 136 -12.95 2.50 -3.94
C ARG A 136 -14.45 2.62 -3.79
N ARG A 137 -15.03 3.74 -4.23
CA ARG A 137 -16.45 4.09 -4.06
C ARG A 137 -17.42 2.94 -4.34
N ASN A 138 -17.32 2.34 -5.53
CA ASN A 138 -18.25 1.30 -5.98
C ASN A 138 -17.85 -0.11 -5.53
N ASN A 139 -16.92 -0.22 -4.57
CA ASN A 139 -16.47 -1.50 -4.05
C ASN A 139 -16.79 -1.62 -2.56
N THR A 140 -17.87 -2.34 -2.26
CA THR A 140 -18.34 -2.60 -0.90
C THR A 140 -17.61 -3.78 -0.23
N LYS A 141 -16.59 -4.34 -0.89
CA LYS A 141 -15.82 -5.47 -0.35
C LYS A 141 -14.64 -4.98 0.47
N ILE A 142 -14.53 -5.51 1.70
CA ILE A 142 -13.36 -5.36 2.55
C ILE A 142 -12.76 -6.72 2.88
N LYS A 143 -11.44 -6.88 2.67
CA LYS A 143 -10.69 -8.08 3.05
C LYS A 143 -10.41 -8.10 4.57
N GLY A 144 -10.27 -9.29 5.16
CA GLY A 144 -9.92 -9.42 6.58
C GLY A 144 -8.62 -8.72 6.97
N SER A 145 -7.58 -8.79 6.12
CA SER A 145 -6.34 -8.04 6.35
C SER A 145 -6.52 -6.51 6.26
N ALA A 146 -7.47 -6.04 5.46
CA ALA A 146 -7.78 -4.61 5.37
C ALA A 146 -8.48 -4.10 6.63
N ARG A 147 -9.38 -4.90 7.24
CA ARG A 147 -10.01 -4.55 8.53
C ARG A 147 -8.97 -4.35 9.62
N ARG A 148 -7.98 -5.25 9.71
CA ARG A 148 -6.87 -5.13 10.68
C ARG A 148 -5.95 -3.94 10.41
N ALA A 149 -5.66 -3.65 9.15
CA ALA A 149 -4.85 -2.48 8.79
C ALA A 149 -5.61 -1.17 9.07
N LEU A 150 -6.93 -1.14 8.86
CA LEU A 150 -7.76 0.04 9.06
C LEU A 150 -7.72 0.57 10.50
N SER A 151 -7.63 -0.29 11.51
CA SER A 151 -7.52 0.16 12.91
C SER A 151 -6.19 0.84 13.24
N LYS A 152 -5.21 0.77 12.35
CA LYS A 152 -3.90 1.45 12.44
C LYS A 152 -3.76 2.60 11.45
N ALA A 153 -4.81 2.88 10.67
CA ALA A 153 -4.73 3.87 9.60
C ALA A 153 -4.51 5.26 10.19
N SER A 154 -3.66 6.05 9.55
CA SER A 154 -3.53 7.47 9.83
C SER A 154 -4.62 8.23 9.08
N VAL A 155 -4.90 7.82 7.83
CA VAL A 155 -5.88 8.47 6.95
C VAL A 155 -6.51 7.48 5.99
N LEU A 156 -7.64 7.88 5.41
CA LEU A 156 -8.31 7.16 4.34
C LEU A 156 -8.16 7.92 3.02
N TYR A 157 -7.89 7.20 1.94
CA TYR A 157 -7.97 7.72 0.59
C TYR A 157 -9.09 7.03 -0.18
N LEU A 158 -10.11 7.79 -0.54
CA LEU A 158 -11.29 7.30 -1.23
C LEU A 158 -11.15 7.56 -2.73
N TRP A 159 -10.89 6.50 -3.48
CA TRP A 159 -10.81 6.51 -4.93
C TRP A 159 -12.22 6.49 -5.55
N GLY A 160 -12.51 7.49 -6.40
CA GLY A 160 -13.80 7.69 -7.07
C GLY A 160 -13.62 8.30 -8.46
N GLY A 161 -14.64 8.19 -9.31
CA GLY A 161 -14.67 8.83 -10.64
C GLY A 161 -14.99 10.33 -10.56
N PRO A 162 -15.35 11.00 -11.68
CA PRO A 162 -15.41 12.47 -11.80
C PRO A 162 -16.59 13.16 -11.06
N GLU A 163 -17.18 12.52 -10.06
CA GLU A 163 -18.26 13.11 -9.25
C GLU A 163 -17.70 13.99 -8.12
N PRO A 164 -18.46 14.98 -7.60
CA PRO A 164 -18.00 15.84 -6.51
C PRO A 164 -17.73 15.09 -5.19
N ASP A 165 -16.68 15.50 -4.47
CA ASP A 165 -16.21 14.90 -3.20
C ASP A 165 -17.29 14.67 -2.14
N GLY A 166 -18.21 15.65 -1.97
CA GLY A 166 -19.16 15.67 -0.86
C GLY A 166 -20.10 14.47 -0.85
N ASP A 167 -20.63 14.10 -2.02
CA ASP A 167 -21.58 12.99 -2.17
C ASP A 167 -20.88 11.64 -1.98
N ILE A 168 -19.61 11.56 -2.39
CA ILE A 168 -18.78 10.36 -2.31
C ILE A 168 -18.44 10.04 -0.85
N ILE A 169 -17.99 11.04 -0.08
CA ILE A 169 -17.65 10.88 1.33
C ILE A 169 -18.89 10.50 2.15
N GLN A 170 -20.03 11.15 1.89
CA GLN A 170 -21.27 10.84 2.63
C GLN A 170 -21.75 9.41 2.36
N SER A 171 -21.74 8.98 1.10
CA SER A 171 -22.16 7.63 0.70
C SER A 171 -21.23 6.56 1.28
N PHE A 172 -19.92 6.80 1.26
CA PHE A 172 -18.94 5.91 1.86
C PHE A 172 -19.14 5.80 3.37
N SER A 173 -19.38 6.91 4.07
CA SER A 173 -19.62 6.92 5.51
C SER A 173 -20.87 6.14 5.91
N LYS A 174 -21.95 6.22 5.11
CA LYS A 174 -23.16 5.40 5.31
C LYS A 174 -22.86 3.91 5.17
N TRP A 175 -22.11 3.52 4.14
CA TRP A 175 -21.69 2.13 3.94
C TRP A 175 -20.75 1.64 5.06
N ALA A 176 -19.81 2.47 5.52
CA ALA A 176 -18.91 2.11 6.61
C ALA A 176 -19.69 1.81 7.90
N LYS A 177 -20.72 2.62 8.21
CA LYS A 177 -21.61 2.40 9.36
C LYS A 177 -22.39 1.09 9.24
N SER A 178 -22.92 0.75 8.07
CA SER A 178 -23.62 -0.53 7.87
C SER A 178 -22.71 -1.76 7.97
N CYS A 179 -21.40 -1.58 7.85
CA CYS A 179 -20.38 -2.64 7.98
C CYS A 179 -19.69 -2.69 9.35
N GLU A 180 -20.21 -1.95 10.34
CA GLU A 180 -19.64 -1.77 11.69
C GLU A 180 -18.24 -1.13 11.69
N LEU A 181 -17.87 -0.46 10.59
CA LEU A 181 -16.60 0.26 10.44
C LEU A 181 -16.73 1.76 10.72
N GLY A 182 -17.96 2.25 11.00
CA GLY A 182 -18.25 3.66 11.19
C GLY A 182 -17.33 4.32 12.22
N HIS A 183 -17.14 3.68 13.38
CA HIS A 183 -16.26 4.19 14.44
C HIS A 183 -14.80 4.38 14.00
N LEU A 184 -14.28 3.48 13.14
CA LEU A 184 -12.92 3.61 12.60
C LEU A 184 -12.88 4.73 11.56
N VAL A 185 -13.81 4.73 10.61
CA VAL A 185 -13.83 5.70 9.50
C VAL A 185 -14.10 7.12 9.99
N ASP A 186 -15.02 7.32 10.92
CA ASP A 186 -15.40 8.64 11.45
C ASP A 186 -14.22 9.32 12.19
N SER A 187 -13.21 8.55 12.62
CA SER A 187 -11.99 9.06 13.26
C SER A 187 -10.89 9.46 12.28
N LEU A 188 -11.01 9.09 11.00
CA LEU A 188 -9.97 9.28 10.00
C LEU A 188 -10.27 10.48 9.11
N GLN A 189 -9.23 11.26 8.83
CA GLN A 189 -9.30 12.23 7.74
C GLN A 189 -9.41 11.50 6.40
N ILE A 190 -10.38 11.90 5.57
CA ILE A 190 -10.64 11.32 4.25
C ILE A 190 -10.11 12.26 3.17
N TYR A 191 -9.32 11.71 2.26
CA TYR A 191 -8.84 12.37 1.05
C TYR A 191 -9.41 11.69 -0.19
N THR A 192 -9.39 12.42 -1.29
CA THR A 192 -9.96 12.11 -2.61
C THR A 192 -8.97 12.54 -3.69
N PRO A 193 -9.16 12.18 -4.98
CA PRO A 193 -8.33 12.70 -6.06
C PRO A 193 -8.19 14.24 -6.07
N GLU A 194 -9.28 14.95 -5.76
CA GLU A 194 -9.38 16.41 -5.68
C GLU A 194 -8.52 16.96 -4.54
N SER A 195 -8.49 16.25 -3.41
CA SER A 195 -7.69 16.62 -2.23
C SER A 195 -6.33 15.93 -2.14
N LEU A 196 -5.90 15.22 -3.20
CA LEU A 196 -4.58 14.59 -3.28
C LEU A 196 -3.42 15.57 -3.03
N PRO A 197 -3.40 16.80 -3.57
CA PRO A 197 -2.32 17.75 -3.27
C PRO A 197 -2.18 18.04 -1.77
N ARG A 198 -3.30 18.07 -1.03
CA ARG A 198 -3.31 18.25 0.42
C ARG A 198 -2.78 17.00 1.14
N LEU A 199 -3.16 15.80 0.70
CA LEU A 199 -2.62 14.54 1.24
C LEU A 199 -1.09 14.51 1.11
N LEU A 200 -0.55 14.88 -0.06
CA LEU A 200 0.89 14.91 -0.30
C LEU A 200 1.59 15.97 0.55
N ALA A 201 0.96 17.14 0.74
CA ALA A 201 1.49 18.18 1.63
C ALA A 201 1.53 17.72 3.10
N ASP A 202 0.47 17.05 3.58
CA ASP A 202 0.42 16.55 4.96
C ASP A 202 1.41 15.39 5.17
N LEU A 203 1.54 14.49 4.20
CA LEU A 203 2.54 13.43 4.23
C LEU A 203 3.96 13.99 4.37
N ARG A 204 4.31 15.03 3.60
CA ARG A 204 5.63 15.69 3.70
C ARG A 204 5.93 16.25 5.09
N LYS A 205 4.93 16.72 5.83
CA LYS A 205 5.11 17.19 7.21
C LYS A 205 5.44 16.04 8.16
N VAL A 206 4.91 14.85 7.90
CA VAL A 206 5.16 13.64 8.70
C VAL A 206 6.53 13.05 8.38
N VAL A 207 6.95 13.07 7.11
CA VAL A 207 8.14 12.36 6.65
C VAL A 207 9.40 13.21 6.50
N SER A 208 9.28 14.54 6.56
CA SER A 208 10.46 15.40 6.64
C SER A 208 11.04 15.32 8.05
N PRO A 209 12.36 15.17 8.23
CA PRO A 209 12.94 15.38 9.54
C PRO A 209 12.56 16.79 9.99
N VAL A 210 12.00 16.91 11.19
CA VAL A 210 11.95 18.19 11.89
C VAL A 210 13.40 18.65 11.92
N SER A 211 13.72 19.66 11.10
CA SER A 211 15.03 20.29 11.15
C SER A 211 15.09 20.95 12.52
N VAL A 212 15.82 20.31 13.45
CA VAL A 212 16.22 20.93 14.71
C VAL A 212 17.51 21.69 14.45
#